data_AF-A0A3B4XEC7-F1
#
_entry.id   AF-A0A3B4XEC7-F1
#
_cell.length_a   1.000
_cell.length_b   1.000
_cell.length_c   1.000
_cell.angle_alpha   90.00
_cell.angle_beta   90.00
_cell.angle_gamma   90.00
#
_symmetry.space_group_name_H-M   'P 1'
#
loop_
_entity.id
_entity.type
_entity.pdbx_description
1 polymer ?
#
loop_
_entity_poly.entity_id
_entity_poly.type
_entity_poly.pdbx_seq_one_letter_code
_entity_poly.pdbx_strand_id
1 'polypeptide(L)' 'MSNSVISVISRFLEEYTSSTPNKLKVVDAYLLYILLTGALQFLYCLLVGTFPFNSFLSGFISLI' A
#
# COMPACT_ATOMS: atom_id res chain seq x y z
N MET A 1 -2.67 -33.21 -5.07
CA MET A 1 -3.22 -31.86 -5.30
C MET A 1 -2.09 -30.87 -5.10
N SER A 2 -1.60 -30.23 -6.17
CA SER A 2 -0.65 -29.13 -6.03
C SER A 2 -1.43 -27.95 -5.47
N ASN A 3 -1.32 -27.70 -4.16
CA ASN A 3 -1.79 -26.46 -3.56
C ASN A 3 -0.86 -25.35 -4.05
N SER A 4 -1.10 -24.89 -5.28
CA SER A 4 -0.33 -23.81 -5.89
C SER A 4 -0.73 -22.52 -5.19
N VAL A 5 0.23 -21.83 -4.56
CA VAL A 5 0.00 -20.53 -3.92
C VAL A 5 -0.70 -19.55 -4.89
N ILE A 6 -0.40 -19.68 -6.19
CA ILE A 6 -1.03 -18.94 -7.29
C ILE A 6 -2.54 -19.17 -7.37
N SER A 7 -3.03 -20.42 -7.20
CA SER A 7 -4.46 -20.69 -7.24
C SER A 7 -5.18 -20.12 -6.02
N VAL A 8 -4.51 -20.09 -4.87
CA VAL A 8 -5.05 -19.48 -3.64
C VAL A 8 -5.19 -17.97 -3.84
N ILE A 9 -4.13 -17.28 -4.30
CA ILE A 9 -4.15 -15.84 -4.58
C ILE A 9 -5.23 -15.50 -5.61
N SER A 10 -5.35 -16.27 -6.69
CA SER A 10 -6.34 -16.04 -7.74
C SER A 10 -7.77 -16.10 -7.20
N ARG A 11 -8.06 -17.07 -6.32
CA ARG A 11 -9.38 -17.19 -5.67
C ARG A 11 -9.69 -16.02 -4.76
N PHE A 12 -8.72 -15.56 -3.97
CA PHE A 12 -8.91 -14.38 -3.12
C PHE A 12 -9.15 -13.10 -3.92
N LEU A 13 -8.46 -12.91 -5.05
CA LEU A 13 -8.67 -11.75 -5.93
C LEU A 13 -10.05 -11.76 -6.60
N GLU A 14 -10.50 -12.93 -7.05
CA GLU A 14 -11.82 -13.11 -7.64
C GLU A 14 -12.93 -12.79 -6.63
N GLU A 15 -12.83 -13.35 -5.42
CA GLU A 15 -13.77 -13.10 -4.32
C GLU A 15 -13.80 -11.63 -3.90
N TYR A 16 -12.63 -11.01 -3.72
CA TYR A 16 -12.53 -9.59 -3.38
C TYR A 16 -13.17 -8.68 -4.45
N THR A 17 -13.02 -9.05 -5.73
CA THR A 17 -13.61 -8.26 -6.82
C THR A 17 -15.12 -8.41 -6.89
N SER A 18 -15.65 -9.61 -6.60
CA SER A 18 -17.10 -9.88 -6.64
C SER A 18 -17.84 -9.31 -5.42
N SER A 19 -17.28 -9.51 -4.23
CA SER A 19 -17.98 -9.27 -2.96
C SER A 19 -17.80 -7.85 -2.41
N THR A 20 -16.76 -7.12 -2.83
CA THR A 20 -16.49 -5.76 -2.32
C THR A 20 -17.23 -4.67 -3.13
N PRO A 21 -18.05 -3.81 -2.49
CA PRO A 21 -18.69 -2.69 -3.16
C PRO A 21 -17.70 -1.67 -3.74
N ASN A 22 -18.04 -1.03 -4.87
CA ASN A 22 -17.15 -0.06 -5.54
C ASN A 22 -16.69 1.09 -4.65
N LYS A 23 -17.53 1.57 -3.72
CA LYS A 23 -17.15 2.62 -2.77
C LYS A 23 -15.99 2.19 -1.86
N LEU A 24 -15.98 0.94 -1.41
CA LEU A 24 -14.91 0.40 -0.58
C LEU A 24 -13.63 0.21 -1.41
N LYS A 25 -13.73 -0.25 -2.65
CA LYS A 25 -12.57 -0.35 -3.56
C LYS A 25 -11.85 0.98 -3.79
N VAL A 26 -12.60 2.09 -3.83
CA VAL A 26 -12.00 3.44 -3.93
C VAL A 26 -11.24 3.81 -2.66
N VAL A 27 -11.78 3.46 -1.48
CA VAL A 27 -11.09 3.66 -0.20
C VAL A 27 -9.83 2.80 -0.13
N ASP A 28 -9.90 1.54 -0.55
CA ASP A 28 -8.74 0.64 -0.61
C ASP A 28 -7.66 1.17 -1.57
N ALA A 29 -8.05 1.72 -2.72
CA ALA A 29 -7.13 2.36 -3.66
C ALA A 29 -6.46 3.61 -3.06
N TYR A 30 -7.20 4.39 -2.27
CA TYR A 30 -6.66 5.54 -1.55
C TYR A 30 -5.67 5.12 -0.46
N LEU A 31 -5.99 4.09 0.32
CA LEU A 31 -5.08 3.51 1.32
C LEU A 31 -3.80 2.97 0.66
N LEU A 32 -3.92 2.32 -0.50
CA LEU A 32 -2.77 1.85 -1.27
C LEU A 32 -1.90 3.02 -1.78
N TYR A 33 -2.52 4.11 -2.26
CA TYR A 33 -1.79 5.32 -2.65
C TYR A 33 -0.99 5.92 -1.48
N ILE A 34 -1.61 6.00 -0.31
CA ILE A 34 -0.97 6.49 0.91
C ILE A 34 0.22 5.59 1.27
N LEU A 35 0.02 4.28 1.29
CA LEU A 35 1.09 3.31 1.61
C LEU A 35 2.27 3.40 0.64
N LEU A 36 2.00 3.51 -0.66
CA LEU A 36 3.05 3.67 -1.68
C LEU A 36 3.82 4.98 -1.50
N THR A 37 3.12 6.07 -1.21
CA THR A 37 3.74 7.38 -0.98
C THR A 37 4.64 7.34 0.25
N GLY A 38 4.21 6.71 1.35
CA GLY A 38 5.04 6.49 2.54
C GLY A 38 6.27 5.63 2.24
N ALA A 39 6.12 4.56 1.45
CA ALA A 39 7.24 3.71 1.02
C ALA A 39 8.25 4.46 0.14
N LEU A 40 7.78 5.28 -0.79
CA LEU A 40 8.64 6.13 -1.63
C LEU A 40 9.39 7.16 -0.80
N GLN A 41 8.71 7.77 0.17
CA GLN A 41 9.33 8.74 1.08
C GLN A 41 10.42 8.06 1.92
N PHE A 42 10.16 6.85 2.43
CA PHE A 42 11.14 6.04 3.14
C PHE A 42 12.33 5.67 2.25
N LEU A 43 12.07 5.25 1.01
CA LEU A 43 13.13 4.95 0.04
C LEU A 43 13.99 6.17 -0.28
N TYR A 44 13.38 7.34 -0.45
CA TYR A 44 14.10 8.61 -0.63
C TYR A 44 15.01 8.92 0.56
N CYS A 45 14.50 8.74 1.79
CA CYS A 45 15.28 8.92 3.00
C CYS A 45 16.49 7.97 3.08
N LEU A 46 16.34 6.71 2.62
CA LEU A 46 17.45 5.75 2.56
C LEU A 46 18.50 6.11 1.50
N LEU A 47 18.09 6.66 0.36
CA LEU A 47 18.98 6.95 -0.76
C LEU A 47 19.69 8.31 -0.67
N VAL A 48 18.96 9.37 -0.30
CA VAL A 48 19.45 10.76 -0.30
C VAL A 48 19.86 11.24 1.10
N GLY A 49 19.40 10.56 2.14
CA GLY A 49 19.65 10.90 3.53
C GLY A 49 18.48 11.62 4.20
N THR A 50 18.67 11.98 5.46
CA THR A 50 17.60 12.35 6.40
C THR A 50 17.40 13.85 6.57
N PHE A 51 18.12 14.73 5.85
CA PHE A 51 18.02 16.18 6.07
C PHE A 51 17.01 16.84 5.13
N PRO A 52 15.97 17.55 5.62
CA PRO A 52 15.60 17.80 7.02
C PRO A 52 14.69 16.71 7.63
N PHE A 53 15.09 16.16 8.78
CA PHE A 53 14.49 14.94 9.35
C PHE A 53 13.07 15.17 9.87
N ASN A 54 12.80 16.33 10.45
CA ASN A 54 11.47 16.66 10.98
C ASN A 54 10.42 16.80 9.86
N SER A 55 10.81 17.27 8.67
CA SER A 55 9.90 17.34 7.52
C SER A 55 9.61 15.96 6.96
N PHE A 56 10.62 15.08 6.92
CA PHE A 56 10.41 13.67 6.57
C PHE A 56 9.46 12.99 7.56
N LEU A 57 9.69 13.13 8.86
CA LEU A 57 8.87 12.53 9.90
C LEU A 57 7.43 13.08 9.87
N SER A 58 7.26 14.38 9.68
CA SER A 58 5.94 15.01 9.54
C SER A 58 5.18 14.50 8.31
N GLY A 59 5.85 14.34 7.16
CA GLY A 59 5.22 13.79 5.96
C GLY A 59 4.84 12.32 6.14
N PHE A 60 5.75 11.50 6.68
CA PHE A 60 5.51 10.07 6.88
C PHE A 60 4.38 9.80 7.88
N ILE A 61 4.33 10.55 8.99
CA ILE A 61 3.27 10.41 10.00
C ILE A 61 1.93 10.98 9.51
N SER A 62 1.93 12.01 8.65
CA SER A 62 0.67 12.53 8.07
C SER A 62 0.01 11.57 7.08
N LEU A 63 0.78 10.60 6.58
CA LEU A 63 0.30 9.51 5.74
C LEU A 63 -0.17 8.29 6.55
N ILE A 64 -0.05 8.26 7.88
CA ILE A 64 -0.59 7.19 8.74
C ILE A 64 -1.92 7.65 9.34
#